data_AF-W9JB02-F1
#
_entry.id   AF-W9JB02-F1
#
_cell.length_a   1.000
_cell.length_b   1.000
_cell.length_c   1.000
_cell.angle_alpha   90.00
_cell.angle_beta   90.00
_cell.angle_gamma   90.00
#
_symmetry.space_group_name_H-M   'P 1'
#
loop_
_entity.id
_entity.type
_entity.pdbx_description
1 polymer ?
#
loop_
_entity_poly.entity_id
_entity_poly.type
_entity_poly.pdbx_seq_one_letter_code
_entity_poly.pdbx_strand_id
1 'polypeptide(L)'
;MRTGLWMSGATGSGVLVARNEDNDSWSPPSGILLNSAGIGFLAGAGIYDCVIVINNRKALDAFTGVRATIGVFTYLKSRGFYAGIQVNGTVILERTDENERFYGEQMIGVSDILGGYTQHPPETKMLMEALKAAEGPSDFTQGVARNMERAEG
;
A
#
# COMPACT_ATOMS: atom_id res chain seq x y z
N MET A 1 -21.28 32.15 -15.44
CA MET A 1 -20.10 31.58 -14.74
C MET A 1 -20.07 30.10 -15.09
N ARG A 2 -19.02 29.61 -15.76
CA ARG A 2 -18.94 28.20 -16.16
C ARG A 2 -18.40 27.39 -14.99
N THR A 3 -19.29 26.72 -14.26
CA THR A 3 -18.93 25.62 -13.35
C THR A 3 -18.85 24.36 -14.21
N GLY A 4 -17.77 23.58 -14.10
CA GLY A 4 -17.49 22.48 -15.01
C GLY A 4 -16.93 21.26 -14.28
N LEU A 5 -17.18 20.09 -14.84
CA LEU A 5 -16.60 18.83 -14.44
C LEU A 5 -15.15 18.78 -14.94
N TRP A 6 -14.19 18.62 -14.03
CA TRP A 6 -12.76 18.54 -14.36
C TRP A 6 -12.24 17.14 -14.12
N MET A 7 -11.43 16.65 -15.07
CA MET A 7 -10.64 15.44 -14.89
C MET A 7 -9.36 15.81 -14.14
N SER A 8 -9.00 15.00 -13.17
CA SER A 8 -7.76 15.08 -12.41
C SER A 8 -7.01 13.77 -12.54
N GLY A 9 -5.70 13.83 -12.51
CA GLY A 9 -4.83 12.67 -12.49
C GLY A 9 -3.76 12.85 -11.43
N ALA A 10 -3.47 11.79 -10.70
CA ALA A 10 -2.30 11.71 -9.85
C ALA A 10 -1.58 10.39 -10.14
N THR A 11 -0.26 10.42 -10.10
CA THR A 11 0.58 9.24 -10.18
C THR A 11 1.59 9.31 -9.04
N GLY A 12 1.93 8.15 -8.48
CA GLY A 12 2.86 8.04 -7.38
C GLY A 12 3.51 6.68 -7.36
N SER A 13 4.68 6.61 -6.75
CA SER A 13 5.37 5.36 -6.48
C SER A 13 5.37 5.09 -4.99
N GLY A 14 5.32 3.82 -4.62
CA GLY A 14 5.42 3.40 -3.23
C GLY A 14 6.10 2.05 -3.10
N VAL A 15 6.16 1.58 -1.87
CA VAL A 15 6.57 0.22 -1.54
C VAL A 15 5.42 -0.48 -0.82
N LEU A 16 5.27 -1.76 -1.08
CA LEU A 16 4.35 -2.65 -0.40
C LEU A 16 5.15 -3.67 0.38
N VAL A 17 4.78 -3.86 1.64
CA VAL A 17 5.36 -4.86 2.54
C VAL A 17 4.20 -5.62 3.17
N ALA A 18 4.32 -6.94 3.23
CA ALA A 18 3.33 -7.82 3.85
C ALA A 18 3.93 -8.54 5.04
N ARG A 19 3.09 -8.94 6.00
CA ARG A 19 3.52 -9.78 7.11
C ARG A 19 3.33 -11.24 6.74
N ASN A 20 4.41 -12.01 6.80
CA ASN A 20 4.38 -13.45 6.58
C ASN A 20 3.99 -14.17 7.89
N GLU A 21 3.03 -15.10 7.81
CA GLU A 21 2.54 -15.86 8.97
C GLU A 21 3.53 -16.93 9.42
N ASP A 22 4.29 -17.49 8.49
CA ASP A 22 5.10 -18.69 8.79
C ASP A 22 6.26 -18.38 9.74
N ASN A 23 6.82 -17.17 9.65
CA ASN A 23 8.03 -16.78 10.37
C ASN A 23 7.85 -15.52 11.23
N ASP A 24 6.62 -15.03 11.40
CA ASP A 24 6.30 -13.75 12.07
C ASP A 24 7.20 -12.58 11.62
N SER A 25 7.55 -12.60 10.33
CA SER A 25 8.54 -11.70 9.73
C SER A 25 7.90 -10.90 8.62
N TRP A 26 8.38 -9.68 8.43
CA TRP A 26 7.99 -8.84 7.32
C TRP A 26 8.63 -9.34 6.03
N SER A 27 7.86 -9.34 4.95
CA SER A 27 8.37 -9.63 3.61
C SER A 27 9.30 -8.51 3.14
N PRO A 28 10.20 -8.78 2.19
CA PRO A 28 10.95 -7.72 1.55
C PRO A 28 10.01 -6.74 0.81
N PRO A 29 10.42 -5.47 0.64
CA PRO A 29 9.57 -4.45 0.03
C PRO A 29 9.43 -4.64 -1.47
N SER A 30 8.20 -4.69 -1.96
CA SER A 30 7.91 -4.70 -3.40
C SER A 30 7.53 -3.31 -3.90
N GLY A 31 8.05 -2.91 -5.05
CA GLY A 31 7.72 -1.66 -5.71
C GLY A 31 6.30 -1.65 -6.24
N ILE A 32 5.56 -0.59 -5.93
CA ILE A 32 4.21 -0.37 -6.44
C ILE A 32 4.08 0.99 -7.13
N LEU A 33 3.19 1.05 -8.11
CA LEU A 33 2.78 2.25 -8.81
C LEU A 33 1.31 2.52 -8.49
N LEU A 34 1.03 3.73 -8.03
CA LEU A 34 -0.31 4.23 -7.79
C LEU A 34 -0.69 5.16 -8.92
N ASN A 35 -1.76 4.84 -9.63
CA ASN A 35 -2.36 5.71 -10.63
C ASN A 35 -3.79 6.03 -10.21
N SER A 36 -4.05 7.30 -9.94
CA SER A 36 -5.36 7.80 -9.56
C SER A 36 -5.92 8.66 -10.68
N ALA A 37 -7.13 8.32 -11.11
CA ALA A 37 -7.93 9.15 -12.01
C ALA A 37 -9.14 9.67 -11.24
N GLY A 38 -9.36 10.97 -11.34
CA GLY A 38 -10.39 11.68 -10.60
C GLY A 38 -11.31 12.44 -11.51
N ILE A 39 -12.57 12.53 -11.13
CA ILE A 39 -13.55 13.39 -11.78
C ILE A 39 -14.25 14.20 -10.69
N GLY A 40 -14.31 15.52 -10.86
CA GLY A 40 -14.98 16.37 -9.88
C GLY A 40 -14.94 17.85 -10.18
N PHE A 41 -15.52 18.62 -9.27
CA PHE A 41 -15.42 20.07 -9.26
C PHE A 41 -14.22 20.43 -8.42
N LEU A 42 -13.03 20.32 -9.01
CA LEU A 42 -11.76 20.56 -8.35
C LEU A 42 -11.13 21.84 -8.90
N ALA A 43 -10.63 22.70 -8.00
CA ALA A 43 -9.63 23.70 -8.32
C ALA A 43 -8.44 23.52 -7.37
N GLY A 44 -7.28 23.19 -7.92
CA GLY A 44 -6.11 22.94 -7.08
C GLY A 44 -5.09 22.02 -7.71
N ALA A 45 -3.93 21.99 -7.06
CA ALA A 45 -2.84 21.07 -7.32
C ALA A 45 -2.08 20.83 -6.02
N GLY A 46 -1.43 19.67 -5.95
CA GLY A 46 -0.73 19.25 -4.77
C GLY A 46 -0.26 17.80 -4.86
N ILE A 47 0.37 17.39 -3.78
CA ILE A 47 1.05 16.11 -3.65
C ILE A 47 0.48 15.42 -2.42
N TYR A 48 0.30 14.11 -2.53
CA TYR A 48 -0.27 13.28 -1.50
C TYR A 48 0.76 12.28 -1.01
N ASP A 49 1.02 12.28 0.29
CA ASP A 49 1.70 11.18 0.97
C ASP A 49 0.60 10.23 1.48
N CYS A 50 0.57 8.98 1.02
CA CYS A 50 -0.44 8.00 1.42
C CYS A 50 0.17 6.76 2.06
N VAL A 51 -0.52 6.24 3.08
CA VAL A 51 -0.20 4.97 3.75
C VAL A 51 -1.46 4.13 3.72
N ILE A 52 -1.34 2.94 3.16
CA ILE A 52 -2.45 1.99 2.99
C ILE A 52 -2.24 0.83 3.94
N VAL A 53 -3.22 0.55 4.78
CA VAL A 53 -3.21 -0.59 5.70
C VAL A 53 -4.19 -1.63 5.20
N ILE A 54 -3.64 -2.80 4.83
CA ILE A 54 -4.39 -3.97 4.39
C ILE A 54 -4.50 -4.91 5.57
N ASN A 55 -5.69 -5.01 6.16
CA ASN A 55 -5.94 -5.89 7.31
C ASN A 55 -6.52 -7.26 6.92
N ASN A 56 -6.89 -7.45 5.66
CA ASN A 56 -7.53 -8.69 5.21
C ASN A 56 -6.62 -9.42 4.20
N ARG A 57 -6.32 -10.69 4.46
CA ARG A 57 -5.58 -11.57 3.55
C ARG A 57 -6.23 -11.64 2.17
N LYS A 58 -7.56 -11.78 2.12
CA LYS A 58 -8.29 -11.81 0.85
C LYS A 58 -8.12 -10.51 0.06
N ALA A 59 -7.94 -9.37 0.74
CA ALA A 59 -7.67 -8.09 0.10
C ALA A 59 -6.21 -7.98 -0.37
N LEU A 60 -5.27 -8.59 0.35
CA LEU A 60 -3.87 -8.72 -0.06
C LEU A 60 -3.73 -9.65 -1.28
N ASP A 61 -4.37 -10.81 -1.26
CA ASP A 61 -4.38 -11.76 -2.39
C ASP A 61 -5.14 -11.20 -3.60
N ALA A 62 -6.22 -10.46 -3.35
CA ALA A 62 -6.86 -9.68 -4.40
C ALA A 62 -5.86 -8.68 -4.97
N PHE A 63 -5.14 -7.93 -4.15
CA PHE A 63 -4.13 -6.97 -4.63
C PHE A 63 -3.06 -7.62 -5.52
N THR A 64 -2.58 -8.82 -5.17
CA THR A 64 -1.57 -9.54 -5.96
C THR A 64 -2.15 -10.12 -7.26
N GLY A 65 -3.44 -10.46 -7.31
CA GLY A 65 -4.09 -11.04 -8.50
C GLY A 65 -4.99 -10.08 -9.30
N VAL A 66 -6.09 -9.62 -8.68
CA VAL A 66 -7.08 -8.72 -9.28
C VAL A 66 -6.85 -7.30 -8.75
N ARG A 67 -6.35 -6.41 -9.60
CA ARG A 67 -5.98 -5.00 -9.34
C ARG A 67 -7.16 -4.08 -8.91
N ALA A 68 -7.98 -4.53 -7.98
CA ALA A 68 -9.13 -3.87 -7.39
C ALA A 68 -9.08 -4.11 -5.88
N THR A 69 -8.73 -3.07 -5.13
CA THR A 69 -8.63 -3.14 -3.68
C THR A 69 -10.00 -2.95 -3.04
N ILE A 70 -10.55 -4.01 -2.44
CA ILE A 70 -11.85 -3.96 -1.75
C ILE A 70 -11.59 -3.83 -0.24
N GLY A 71 -11.93 -2.67 0.34
CA GLY A 71 -11.96 -2.47 1.79
C GLY A 71 -10.58 -2.35 2.45
N VAL A 72 -9.83 -1.29 2.15
CA VAL A 72 -8.59 -0.93 2.85
C VAL A 72 -8.73 0.42 3.54
N PHE A 73 -8.01 0.58 4.64
CA PHE A 73 -7.90 1.88 5.29
C PHE A 73 -6.72 2.63 4.68
N THR A 74 -6.98 3.81 4.11
CA THR A 74 -5.95 4.68 3.56
C THR A 74 -5.87 5.93 4.40
N TYR A 75 -4.70 6.19 4.98
CA TYR A 75 -4.36 7.48 5.56
C TYR A 75 -3.67 8.31 4.49
N LEU A 76 -4.08 9.57 4.35
CA LEU A 76 -3.59 10.44 3.29
C LEU A 76 -3.31 11.83 3.87
N LYS A 77 -2.08 12.30 3.69
CA LYS A 77 -1.65 13.65 4.03
C LYS A 77 -1.40 14.43 2.75
N SER A 78 -2.19 15.47 2.52
CA SER A 78 -2.04 16.33 1.36
C SER A 78 -1.15 17.54 1.67
N ARG A 79 -0.36 17.95 0.67
CA ARG A 79 0.32 19.25 0.64
C ARG A 79 -0.08 19.96 -0.66
N GLY A 80 -0.66 21.14 -0.55
CA GLY A 80 -1.12 21.92 -1.71
C GLY A 80 -2.42 22.66 -1.43
N PHE A 81 -2.92 23.34 -2.45
CA PHE A 81 -4.21 24.01 -2.38
C PHE A 81 -5.24 23.18 -3.13
N TYR A 82 -6.32 22.83 -2.44
CA TYR A 82 -7.44 22.10 -3.01
C TYR A 82 -8.75 22.68 -2.49
N ALA A 83 -9.63 23.02 -3.44
CA ALA A 83 -11.00 23.42 -3.16
C ALA A 83 -11.95 22.59 -4.02
N GLY A 84 -12.96 22.02 -3.38
CA GLY A 84 -14.05 21.31 -4.04
C GLY A 84 -14.16 19.83 -3.67
N ILE A 85 -14.96 19.10 -4.45
CA ILE A 85 -15.31 17.69 -4.21
C ILE A 85 -14.91 16.89 -5.44
N GLN A 86 -14.20 15.78 -5.20
CA GLN A 86 -13.75 14.88 -6.25
C GLN A 86 -13.88 13.43 -5.80
N VAL A 87 -14.29 12.58 -6.74
CA VAL A 87 -14.21 11.13 -6.59
C VAL A 87 -12.98 10.67 -7.35
N ASN A 88 -12.10 9.92 -6.68
CA ASN A 88 -10.90 9.37 -7.25
C ASN A 88 -11.00 7.84 -7.29
N GLY A 89 -10.78 7.27 -8.47
CA GLY A 89 -10.48 5.85 -8.63
C GLY A 89 -8.97 5.67 -8.66
N THR A 90 -8.43 4.90 -7.71
CA THR A 90 -7.01 4.56 -7.67
C THR A 90 -6.81 3.11 -8.06
N VAL A 91 -5.94 2.89 -9.05
CA VAL A 91 -5.44 1.57 -9.41
C VAL A 91 -4.02 1.46 -8.89
N ILE A 92 -3.76 0.39 -8.16
CA ILE A 92 -2.43 0.06 -7.69
C ILE A 92 -1.91 -1.08 -8.54
N LEU A 93 -0.72 -0.87 -9.09
CA LEU A 93 -0.05 -1.77 -10.00
C LEU A 93 1.28 -2.18 -9.38
N GLU A 94 1.69 -3.40 -9.63
CA GLU A 94 3.05 -3.83 -9.40
C GLU A 94 3.99 -3.15 -10.40
N ARG A 95 5.18 -2.76 -9.94
CA ARG A 95 6.29 -2.30 -10.77
C ARG A 95 7.28 -3.42 -11.01
N THR A 96 6.92 -4.38 -11.85
CA THR A 96 7.73 -5.57 -12.12
C THR A 96 9.11 -5.21 -12.67
N ASP A 97 9.22 -4.18 -13.53
CA ASP A 97 10.47 -3.70 -14.08
C ASP A 97 11.42 -3.09 -13.03
N GLU A 98 10.89 -2.32 -12.08
CA GLU A 98 11.71 -1.85 -10.95
C GLU A 98 12.05 -2.96 -9.96
N ASN A 99 11.15 -3.92 -9.75
CA ASN A 99 11.41 -5.07 -8.90
C ASN A 99 12.55 -5.92 -9.49
N GLU A 100 12.52 -6.23 -10.78
CA GLU A 100 13.59 -6.95 -11.47
C GLU A 100 14.93 -6.21 -11.36
N ARG A 101 14.93 -4.88 -11.54
CA ARG A 101 16.15 -4.07 -11.42
C ARG A 101 16.69 -4.01 -10.00
N PHE A 102 15.81 -3.97 -9.00
CA PHE A 102 16.18 -3.85 -7.60
C PHE A 102 16.70 -5.17 -7.03
N TYR A 103 16.04 -6.28 -7.35
CA TYR A 103 16.41 -7.62 -6.87
C TYR A 103 17.41 -8.34 -7.78
N GLY A 104 17.60 -7.88 -9.03
CA GLY A 104 18.49 -8.53 -9.99
C GLY A 104 17.98 -9.88 -10.52
N GLU A 105 16.71 -10.22 -10.25
CA GLU A 105 16.05 -11.45 -10.68
C GLU A 105 15.04 -11.16 -11.80
N GLN A 106 15.00 -12.00 -12.83
CA GLN A 106 14.07 -11.84 -13.96
C GLN A 106 12.68 -12.38 -13.60
N MET A 107 11.63 -11.69 -14.03
CA MET A 107 10.22 -12.05 -13.85
C MET A 107 9.81 -12.24 -12.38
N ILE A 108 10.34 -11.40 -11.49
CA ILE A 108 10.01 -11.44 -10.07
C ILE A 108 8.68 -10.71 -9.80
N GLY A 109 7.65 -11.47 -9.44
CA GLY A 109 6.31 -10.93 -9.17
C GLY A 109 6.16 -10.42 -7.74
N VAL A 110 5.12 -9.60 -7.49
CA VAL A 110 4.78 -9.15 -6.13
C VAL A 110 4.51 -10.34 -5.22
N SER A 111 3.92 -11.42 -5.74
CA SER A 111 3.61 -12.64 -4.98
C SER A 111 4.88 -13.33 -4.47
N ASP A 112 5.94 -13.35 -5.28
CA ASP A 112 7.19 -14.02 -4.91
C ASP A 112 7.99 -13.19 -3.89
N ILE A 113 7.96 -11.87 -4.06
CA ILE A 113 8.56 -10.91 -3.11
C ILE A 113 7.82 -10.97 -1.78
N LEU A 114 6.50 -10.85 -1.78
CA LEU A 114 5.69 -10.88 -0.57
C LEU A 114 5.68 -12.26 0.10
N GLY A 115 5.84 -13.33 -0.69
CA GLY A 115 6.02 -14.70 -0.20
C GLY A 115 7.36 -14.93 0.51
N GLY A 116 8.31 -14.00 0.41
CA GLY A 116 9.60 -14.08 1.10
C GLY A 116 10.61 -15.02 0.43
N TYR A 117 10.41 -15.35 -0.85
CA TYR A 117 11.33 -16.20 -1.62
C TYR A 117 12.59 -15.47 -2.10
N THR A 118 12.73 -14.19 -1.74
CA THR A 118 13.76 -13.29 -2.25
C THR A 118 14.69 -12.87 -1.10
N GLN A 119 15.98 -12.72 -1.41
CA GLN A 119 16.94 -12.25 -0.40
C GLN A 119 16.72 -10.77 -0.12
N HIS A 120 16.75 -10.41 1.17
CA HIS A 120 16.63 -9.02 1.61
C HIS A 120 17.91 -8.27 1.22
N PRO A 121 17.84 -7.31 0.28
CA PRO A 121 19.01 -6.53 -0.10
C PRO A 121 19.43 -5.66 1.10
N PRO A 122 20.74 -5.46 1.32
CA PRO A 122 21.24 -4.65 2.45
C PRO A 122 20.68 -3.22 2.46
N GLU A 123 20.29 -2.68 1.29
CA GLU A 123 19.65 -1.38 1.10
C GLU A 123 18.30 -1.26 1.83
N THR A 124 17.57 -2.38 1.98
CA THR A 124 16.25 -2.41 2.62
C THR A 124 16.32 -2.39 4.15
N LYS A 125 17.50 -2.63 4.74
CA LYS A 125 17.69 -2.82 6.18
C LYS A 125 17.08 -1.70 7.02
N MET A 126 17.28 -0.44 6.62
CA MET A 126 16.78 0.71 7.37
C MET A 126 15.24 0.76 7.39
N LEU A 127 14.59 0.44 6.26
CA LEU A 127 13.14 0.38 6.18
C LEU A 127 12.59 -0.76 7.05
N MET A 128 13.22 -1.94 6.98
CA MET A 128 12.81 -3.10 7.77
C MET A 128 12.97 -2.85 9.27
N GLU A 129 14.06 -2.20 9.70
CA GLU A 129 14.26 -1.79 11.09
C GLU A 129 13.21 -0.77 11.54
N ALA A 130 12.86 0.20 10.69
CA ALA A 130 11.80 1.17 10.99
C ALA A 130 10.43 0.50 11.13
N LEU A 131 10.09 -0.45 10.26
CA LEU A 131 8.85 -1.24 10.34
C LEU A 131 8.81 -2.05 11.64
N LYS A 132 9.90 -2.74 11.96
CA LYS A 132 10.02 -3.52 13.20
C LYS A 132 9.90 -2.65 14.45
N ALA A 133 10.44 -1.43 14.42
CA ALA A 133 10.29 -0.47 15.52
C ALA A 133 8.84 0.05 15.63
N ALA A 134 8.16 0.25 14.51
CA ALA A 134 6.78 0.73 14.46
C ALA A 134 5.73 -0.35 14.82
N GLU A 135 6.06 -1.62 14.70
CA GLU A 135 5.19 -2.76 15.04
C GLU A 135 4.75 -2.76 16.51
N GLY A 136 5.56 -2.19 17.41
CA GLY A 136 5.27 -2.19 18.85
C GLY A 136 5.33 -3.59 19.47
N PRO A 137 5.06 -3.73 20.79
CA PRO A 137 5.09 -5.04 21.45
C PRO A 137 4.01 -5.98 20.90
N SER A 138 4.41 -7.19 20.51
CA SER A 138 3.54 -8.27 20.00
C SER A 138 2.35 -8.61 20.91
N ASP A 139 2.47 -8.31 22.20
CA ASP A 139 1.44 -8.52 23.22
C ASP A 139 0.17 -7.69 22.98
N PHE A 140 0.29 -6.51 22.35
CA PHE A 140 -0.86 -5.64 22.07
C PHE A 140 -1.75 -6.23 20.97
N THR A 141 -1.15 -6.76 19.91
CA THR A 141 -1.88 -7.39 18.79
C THR A 141 -2.64 -8.64 19.24
N GLN A 142 -2.01 -9.47 20.10
CA GLN A 142 -2.69 -10.63 20.70
C GLN A 142 -3.82 -10.21 21.66
N GLY A 143 -3.61 -9.14 22.43
CA GLY A 143 -4.64 -8.60 23.33
C GLY A 143 -5.86 -8.06 22.59
N VAL A 144 -5.65 -7.35 21.48
CA VAL A 144 -6.73 -6.85 20.62
C VAL A 144 -7.45 -7.99 19.92
N ALA A 145 -6.72 -8.95 19.33
CA ALA A 145 -7.31 -10.13 18.70
C ALA A 145 -8.19 -10.93 19.67
N ARG A 146 -7.68 -11.21 20.87
CA ARG A 146 -8.43 -11.90 21.94
C ARG A 146 -9.67 -11.14 22.40
N ASN A 147 -9.62 -9.80 22.39
CA ASN A 147 -10.77 -8.96 22.76
C ASN A 147 -11.83 -8.90 21.64
N MET A 148 -11.41 -8.99 20.37
CA MET A 148 -12.35 -9.09 19.24
C MET A 148 -13.02 -10.47 19.19
N GLU A 149 -12.28 -11.56 19.41
CA GLU A 149 -12.85 -12.92 19.51
C GLU A 149 -13.88 -13.04 20.65
N ARG A 150 -13.69 -12.28 21.74
CA ARG A 150 -14.65 -12.19 22.85
C ARG A 150 -15.88 -11.33 22.57
N ALA A 151 -15.84 -10.47 21.56
CA ALA A 151 -16.95 -9.62 21.17
C ALA A 151 -17.88 -10.28 20.13
N GLU A 152 -17.40 -11.35 19.49
CA GLU A 152 -18.14 -12.11 18.47
C GLU A 152 -18.77 -13.42 18.99
N GLY A 153 -18.61 -13.75 20.28
CA GLY A 153 -19.24 -14.91 20.94
C GLY A 153 -20.21 -14.50 22.05
#